data_AF-A0A943JNA7-F1
#
_entry.id   AF-A0A943JNA7-F1
#
_cell.length_a   1.000
_cell.length_b   1.000
_cell.length_c   1.000
_cell.angle_alpha   90.00
_cell.angle_beta   90.00
_cell.angle_gamma   90.00
#
_symmetry.space_group_name_H-M   'P 1'
#
loop_
_entity.id
_entity.type
_entity.pdbx_description
1 polymer ?
#
loop_
_entity_poly.entity_id
_entity_poly.type
_entity_poly.pdbx_seq_one_letter_code
_entity_poly.pdbx_strand_id
1 'polypeptide(L)'
;MNNFREVNDDILKDWLSFREETELCFVNDEDRKHTVEFDEISERILKNVPKQNKKYVEKQLNLLNDNFLDYIDYWNEKYYRNGFCDGVELIGRCCEKQH
;
A
#
# COMPACT_ATOMS: atom_id res chain seq x y z
N MET A 1 -9.64 15.72 11.00
CA MET A 1 -8.36 15.23 10.44
C MET A 1 -7.71 14.44 11.55
N ASN A 2 -7.58 13.14 11.35
CA ASN A 2 -7.76 12.15 12.43
C ASN A 2 -6.44 11.48 12.80
N ASN A 3 -6.19 11.32 14.10
CA ASN A 3 -4.91 10.87 14.65
C ASN A 3 -4.68 9.35 14.43
N PHE A 4 -3.45 8.95 14.10
CA PHE A 4 -3.04 7.63 13.60
C PHE A 4 -2.30 6.67 14.58
N ARG A 5 -2.24 6.76 15.92
CA ARG A 5 -2.27 7.87 16.88
C ARG A 5 -0.92 7.90 17.59
N GLU A 6 -0.18 8.99 17.42
CA GLU A 6 1.00 9.43 18.18
C GLU A 6 1.86 8.36 18.90
N VAL A 7 2.66 7.67 18.10
CA VAL A 7 4.14 7.47 18.16
C VAL A 7 4.79 7.58 19.55
N ASN A 8 4.98 6.46 20.26
CA ASN A 8 5.95 6.40 21.37
C ASN A 8 6.85 5.16 21.32
N ASP A 9 6.33 3.98 20.93
CA ASP A 9 7.14 2.78 20.75
C ASP A 9 6.92 2.16 19.36
N ASP A 10 8.02 1.98 18.63
CA ASP A 10 8.10 1.71 17.19
C ASP A 10 7.74 0.26 16.82
N ILE A 11 6.87 -0.40 17.60
CA ILE A 11 6.46 -1.80 17.38
C ILE A 11 5.92 -2.02 15.97
N LEU A 12 5.24 -1.03 15.38
CA LEU A 12 4.79 -1.15 13.99
C LEU A 12 5.97 -1.15 13.01
N LYS A 13 7.00 -0.34 13.24
CA LYS A 13 8.19 -0.33 12.39
C LYS A 13 9.02 -1.60 12.59
N ASP A 14 9.19 -2.07 13.82
CA ASP A 14 9.83 -3.35 14.10
C ASP A 14 9.06 -4.50 13.42
N TRP A 15 7.73 -4.45 13.46
CA TRP A 15 6.87 -5.37 12.73
C TRP A 15 7.07 -5.28 11.21
N LEU A 16 7.15 -4.06 10.64
CA LEU A 16 7.42 -3.88 9.21
C LEU A 16 8.82 -4.38 8.82
N SER A 17 9.86 -4.09 9.60
CA SER A 17 11.21 -4.61 9.38
C SER A 17 11.26 -6.13 9.49
N PHE A 18 10.59 -6.72 10.50
CA PHE A 18 10.45 -8.17 10.61
C PHE A 18 9.74 -8.77 9.39
N ARG A 19 8.67 -8.12 8.90
CA ARG A 19 7.95 -8.55 7.69
C ARG A 19 8.83 -8.50 6.45
N GLU A 20 9.64 -7.45 6.32
CA GLU A 20 10.59 -7.27 5.23
C GLU A 20 11.72 -8.32 5.27
N GLU A 21 12.15 -8.72 6.47
CA GLU A 21 13.20 -9.73 6.66
C GLU A 21 12.69 -11.18 6.57
N THR A 22 11.36 -11.40 6.59
CA THR A 22 10.73 -12.74 6.61
C THR A 22 9.94 -13.07 5.34
N GLU A 23 9.21 -14.19 5.34
CA GLU A 23 8.58 -14.79 4.16
C GLU A 23 7.54 -13.92 3.44
N LEU A 24 7.08 -12.82 4.06
CA LEU A 24 6.13 -11.89 3.44
C LEU A 24 6.79 -10.98 2.37
N CYS A 25 8.12 -10.96 2.31
CA CYS A 25 8.86 -10.37 1.19
C CYS A 25 8.94 -11.26 -0.06
N PHE A 26 8.59 -12.55 0.04
CA PHE A 26 8.59 -13.43 -1.11
C PHE A 26 7.28 -13.29 -1.88
N VAL A 27 7.33 -12.50 -2.96
CA VAL A 27 6.27 -12.42 -3.95
C VAL A 27 6.07 -13.81 -4.57
N ASN A 28 4.96 -14.45 -4.25
CA ASN A 28 4.59 -15.74 -4.80
C ASN A 28 3.86 -15.59 -6.16
N ASP A 29 3.62 -16.69 -6.86
CA ASP A 29 2.98 -16.67 -8.18
C ASP A 29 1.54 -16.13 -8.17
N GLU A 30 0.85 -16.23 -7.04
CA GLU A 30 -0.48 -15.66 -6.88
C GLU A 30 -0.39 -14.14 -6.71
N ASP A 31 0.53 -13.63 -5.88
CA ASP A 31 0.75 -12.19 -5.68
C ASP A 31 1.06 -11.48 -7.01
N ARG A 32 1.84 -12.13 -7.88
CA ARG A 32 2.16 -11.60 -9.22
C ARG A 32 0.91 -11.34 -10.06
N LYS A 33 -0.14 -12.15 -9.92
CA LYS A 33 -1.40 -11.99 -10.69
C LYS A 33 -2.20 -10.76 -10.28
N HIS A 34 -1.96 -10.24 -9.09
CA HIS A 34 -2.62 -9.03 -8.57
C HIS A 34 -1.79 -7.76 -8.79
N THR A 35 -0.66 -7.87 -9.51
CA THR A 35 0.17 -6.71 -9.88
C THR A 35 -0.58 -5.83 -10.87
N VAL A 36 -0.55 -4.52 -10.64
CA VAL A 36 -1.14 -3.56 -11.57
C VAL A 36 -0.23 -3.46 -12.82
N GLU A 37 -0.74 -3.92 -13.97
CA GLU A 37 -0.05 -3.87 -15.27
C GLU A 37 -0.04 -2.47 -15.89
N PHE A 38 0.27 -1.43 -15.10
CA PHE A 38 0.13 -0.03 -15.51
C PHE A 38 0.95 0.29 -16.77
N ASP A 39 2.20 -0.17 -16.83
CA ASP A 39 3.10 0.10 -17.96
C ASP A 39 2.59 -0.53 -19.26
N GLU A 40 2.13 -1.78 -19.20
CA GLU A 40 1.62 -2.49 -20.38
C GLU A 40 0.31 -1.86 -20.90
N ILE A 41 -0.60 -1.50 -19.98
CA ILE A 41 -1.83 -0.80 -20.33
C ILE A 41 -1.52 0.57 -20.94
N SER A 42 -0.58 1.31 -20.34
CA SER A 42 -0.15 2.62 -20.83
C SER A 42 0.45 2.53 -22.22
N GLU A 43 1.29 1.53 -22.49
CA GLU A 43 1.88 1.31 -23.81
C GLU A 43 0.80 0.99 -24.86
N ARG A 44 -0.16 0.11 -24.54
CA ARG A 44 -1.29 -0.23 -25.42
C ARG A 44 -2.14 1.00 -25.75
N ILE A 45 -2.40 1.87 -24.77
CA ILE A 45 -3.11 3.13 -24.98
C ILE A 45 -2.28 4.06 -25.89
N LEU A 46 -1.02 4.32 -25.56
CA LEU A 46 -0.17 5.26 -26.30
C LEU A 46 0.15 4.81 -27.73
N LYS A 47 0.12 3.50 -28.02
CA LYS A 47 0.23 2.96 -29.38
C LYS A 47 -0.93 3.43 -30.28
N ASN A 48 -2.12 3.62 -29.72
CA ASN A 48 -3.33 3.98 -30.45
C ASN A 48 -3.64 5.50 -30.46
N VAL A 49 -2.80 6.31 -29.81
CA VAL A 49 -2.98 7.77 -29.74
C VAL A 49 -2.18 8.46 -30.86
N PRO A 50 -2.78 9.44 -31.59
CA PRO A 50 -2.05 10.25 -32.57
C PRO A 50 -0.84 10.95 -31.96
N LYS A 51 0.29 11.04 -32.70
CA LYS A 51 1.56 11.60 -32.19
C LYS A 51 1.42 12.96 -31.50
N GLN A 52 0.56 13.84 -32.03
CA GLN A 52 0.28 15.17 -31.46
C GLN A 52 -0.31 15.14 -30.05
N ASN A 53 -1.05 14.09 -29.70
CA ASN A 53 -1.72 13.94 -28.41
C ASN A 53 -0.97 13.01 -27.45
N LYS A 54 0.03 12.25 -27.91
CA LYS A 54 0.74 11.25 -27.08
C LYS A 54 1.29 11.86 -25.80
N LYS A 55 1.98 12.99 -25.90
CA LYS A 55 2.58 13.67 -24.74
C LYS A 55 1.55 14.10 -23.70
N TYR A 56 0.36 14.52 -24.15
CA TYR A 56 -0.73 14.87 -23.25
C TYR A 56 -1.28 13.63 -22.55
N VAL A 57 -1.59 12.57 -23.31
CA VAL A 57 -2.13 11.32 -22.77
C VAL A 57 -1.17 10.66 -21.79
N GLU A 58 0.12 10.61 -22.12
CA GLU A 58 1.18 10.11 -21.23
C GLU A 58 1.19 10.87 -19.89
N LYS A 59 1.09 12.20 -19.93
CA LYS A 59 0.99 13.02 -18.70
C LYS A 59 -0.26 12.69 -17.87
N GLN A 60 -1.39 12.42 -18.52
CA GLN A 60 -2.62 12.03 -17.81
C GLN A 60 -2.53 10.64 -17.20
N LEU A 61 -1.90 9.69 -17.91
CA LEU A 61 -1.64 8.35 -17.40
C LEU A 61 -0.75 8.41 -16.16
N ASN A 62 0.36 9.16 -16.21
CA ASN A 62 1.24 9.33 -15.05
C ASN A 62 0.50 9.96 -13.87
N LEU A 63 -0.28 11.02 -14.11
CA LEU A 63 -1.09 11.64 -13.06
C LEU A 63 -2.10 10.65 -12.45
N LEU A 64 -2.72 9.79 -13.27
CA LEU A 64 -3.62 8.76 -12.79
C LEU A 64 -2.89 7.73 -11.92
N ASN A 65 -1.70 7.28 -12.35
CA ASN A 65 -0.87 6.35 -11.58
C ASN A 65 -0.48 6.94 -10.23
N ASP A 66 0.01 8.17 -10.22
CA ASP A 66 0.45 8.86 -9.01
C ASP A 66 -0.71 9.02 -8.03
N ASN A 67 -1.90 9.44 -8.49
CA ASN A 67 -3.08 9.54 -7.64
C ASN A 67 -3.55 8.18 -7.12
N PHE A 68 -3.42 7.12 -7.92
CA PHE A 68 -3.82 5.79 -7.54
C PHE A 68 -2.88 5.19 -6.48
N LEU A 69 -1.56 5.39 -6.64
CA LEU A 69 -0.56 4.99 -5.66
C LEU A 69 -0.75 5.76 -4.35
N ASP A 70 -0.92 7.08 -4.40
CA ASP A 70 -1.19 7.90 -3.21
C ASP A 70 -2.47 7.46 -2.47
N TYR A 71 -3.53 7.14 -3.21
CA TYR A 71 -4.76 6.58 -2.64
C TYR A 71 -4.49 5.25 -1.93
N ILE A 72 -3.80 4.30 -2.59
CA ILE A 72 -3.50 3.00 -2.01
C ILE A 72 -2.64 3.16 -0.76
N ASP A 73 -1.58 3.96 -0.82
CA ASP A 73 -0.65 4.17 0.27
C ASP A 73 -1.35 4.76 1.49
N TYR A 74 -2.16 5.81 1.30
CA TYR A 74 -2.91 6.44 2.38
C TYR A 74 -3.89 5.47 3.03
N TRP A 75 -4.65 4.71 2.25
CA TRP A 75 -5.65 3.80 2.82
C TRP A 75 -5.01 2.56 3.45
N ASN A 76 -3.93 2.04 2.87
CA ASN A 76 -3.13 0.98 3.48
C ASN A 76 -2.58 1.46 4.81
N GLU A 77 -1.89 2.60 4.85
CA GLU A 77 -1.38 3.13 6.11
C GLU A 77 -2.51 3.33 7.11
N LYS A 78 -3.62 3.93 6.68
CA LYS A 78 -4.74 4.21 7.57
C LYS A 78 -5.38 2.97 8.16
N TYR A 79 -5.72 1.98 7.36
CA TYR A 79 -6.41 0.80 7.87
C TYR A 79 -5.45 -0.21 8.48
N TYR A 80 -4.25 -0.37 7.91
CA TYR A 80 -3.25 -1.28 8.44
C TYR A 80 -2.75 -0.82 9.79
N ARG A 81 -2.40 0.47 9.94
CA ARG A 81 -1.90 1.03 11.20
C ARG A 81 -2.98 0.99 12.28
N ASN A 82 -4.18 1.48 11.99
CA ASN A 82 -5.26 1.47 12.96
C ASN A 82 -5.68 0.03 13.32
N GLY A 83 -5.82 -0.85 12.33
CA GLY A 83 -6.18 -2.25 12.56
C GLY A 83 -5.10 -3.04 13.32
N PHE A 84 -3.83 -2.75 13.07
CA PHE A 84 -2.71 -3.32 13.83
C PHE A 84 -2.77 -2.87 15.29
N CYS A 85 -2.93 -1.57 15.55
CA CYS A 85 -3.07 -1.03 16.90
C CYS A 85 -4.27 -1.64 17.63
N ASP A 86 -5.44 -1.73 16.98
CA ASP A 86 -6.63 -2.36 17.54
C ASP A 86 -6.37 -3.83 17.89
N GLY A 87 -5.64 -4.57 17.03
CA GLY A 87 -5.26 -5.96 17.26
C GLY A 87 -4.34 -6.14 18.47
N VAL A 88 -3.32 -5.30 18.61
CA VAL A 88 -2.41 -5.33 19.76
C VAL A 88 -3.16 -5.01 21.06
N GLU A 89 -4.05 -4.01 21.05
CA GLU A 89 -4.86 -3.64 22.22
C GLU A 89 -5.82 -4.77 22.62
N LEU A 90 -6.43 -5.45 21.66
CA LEU A 90 -7.29 -6.62 21.92
C LEU A 90 -6.51 -7.75 22.61
N ILE A 91 -5.29 -8.05 22.14
CA ILE A 91 -4.44 -9.09 22.73
C ILE A 91 -4.03 -8.70 24.16
N GLY A 92 -3.55 -7.47 24.36
CA GLY A 92 -3.15 -6.98 25.69
C GLY A 92 -4.26 -7.11 26.72
N ARG A 93 -5.49 -6.71 26.36
CA ARG A 93 -6.69 -6.86 27.21
C ARG A 93 -7.05 -8.31 27.54
N CYS A 94 -6.69 -9.28 26.70
CA CYS A 94 -6.91 -10.70 26.99
C CYS A 94 -5.88 -11.24 28.00
N CYS A 95 -4.62 -10.80 27.90
CA CYS A 95 -3.55 -11.18 28.83
C CYS A 95 -3.77 -10.60 30.24
N GLU A 96 -4.28 -9.38 30.36
CA GLU A 96 -4.59 -8.76 31.66
C GLU A 96 -5.71 -9.47 32.44
N LYS A 97 -6.66 -10.12 31.74
CA LYS A 97 -7.79 -10.84 32.37
C LYS A 97 -7.44 -12.21 32.95
N GLN A 98 -6.21 -12.68 32.77
CA GLN A 98 -5.74 -13.99 33.26
C GLN A 98 -4.97 -13.90 34.59
N HIS A 99 -4.80 -12.70 35.13
CA HIS A 99 -4.27 -12.42 36.48
C HIS A 99 -5.36 -11.90 37.41
#